data_AF-A0A485AWS7-F1
#
_entry.id   AF-A0A485AWS7-F1
#
_cell.length_a   1.000
_cell.length_b   1.000
_cell.length_c   1.000
_cell.angle_alpha   90.00
_cell.angle_beta   90.00
_cell.angle_gamma   90.00
#
_symmetry.space_group_name_H-M   'P 1'
#
loop_
_entity.id
_entity.type
_entity.pdbx_description
1 polymer ?
#
loop_
_entity_poly.entity_id
_entity_poly.type
_entity_poly.pdbx_seq_one_letter_code
_entity_poly.pdbx_strand_id
1 'polypeptide(L)'
;MDDAHGIGVVGEEGRGSCYAQHVRPELLVVTFGKAFGVSGAAVLCDEALADYLLQFARHLIYSTAMPPAQAVALSAALAVIRSDDGQQRREKLASRVAQFRAGMAGFPGELSASTSAIQPLIVGDNTRALQLAARLREQGCWATAIRPPTVPAGSARLRLTLTAAHESTDITRLLEVLHGGGE
;
A
#
# COMPACT_ATOMS: atom_id res chain seq x y z
N MET A 1 5.56 5.34 15.13
CA MET A 1 5.73 4.76 13.79
C MET A 1 4.36 4.65 13.13
N ASP A 2 4.23 5.03 11.87
CA ASP A 2 3.03 4.77 11.05
C ASP A 2 3.33 3.58 10.14
N ASP A 3 2.57 2.49 10.29
CA ASP A 3 2.74 1.27 9.51
C ASP A 3 1.53 0.97 8.62
N ALA A 4 0.86 2.02 8.13
CA ALA A 4 -0.35 1.90 7.33
C ALA A 4 -0.14 1.10 6.03
N HIS A 5 1.08 1.01 5.52
CA HIS A 5 1.40 0.24 4.30
C HIS A 5 2.07 -1.11 4.56
N GLY A 6 2.49 -1.41 5.79
CA GLY A 6 3.07 -2.71 6.13
C GLY A 6 2.10 -3.64 6.84
N ILE A 7 1.24 -3.12 7.72
CA ILE A 7 0.27 -3.96 8.45
C ILE A 7 -0.62 -4.76 7.49
N GLY A 8 -0.78 -6.05 7.76
CA GLY A 8 -1.49 -7.03 6.93
C GLY A 8 -0.70 -7.57 5.74
N VAL A 9 0.43 -6.94 5.38
CA VAL A 9 1.19 -7.25 4.15
C VAL A 9 2.58 -7.78 4.45
N VAL A 10 3.25 -7.22 5.45
CA VAL A 10 4.66 -7.49 5.78
C VAL A 10 4.73 -8.30 7.08
N GLY A 11 5.76 -9.13 7.19
CA GLY A 11 6.02 -9.93 8.39
C GLY A 11 5.11 -11.15 8.51
N GLU A 12 5.52 -12.05 9.39
CA GLU A 12 4.73 -13.22 9.77
C GLU A 12 3.34 -12.78 10.25
N GLU A 13 2.31 -13.53 9.86
CA GLU A 13 0.91 -13.23 10.19
C GLU A 13 0.44 -11.81 9.79
N GLY A 14 1.18 -11.10 8.91
CA GLY A 14 0.87 -9.72 8.52
C GLY A 14 1.08 -8.70 9.64
N ARG A 15 1.98 -8.95 10.59
CA ARG A 15 2.25 -8.06 11.74
C ARG A 15 2.89 -6.71 11.41
N GLY A 16 3.30 -6.52 10.16
CA GLY A 16 3.78 -5.25 9.64
C GLY A 16 5.29 -5.08 9.66
N SER A 17 5.71 -3.89 9.27
CA SER A 17 7.12 -3.52 9.04
C SER A 17 7.91 -3.52 10.34
N CYS A 18 7.31 -3.05 11.45
CA CYS A 18 7.98 -3.04 12.75
C CYS A 18 8.36 -4.45 13.21
N TYR A 19 7.45 -5.42 13.07
CA TYR A 19 7.72 -6.82 13.40
C TYR A 19 8.84 -7.39 12.52
N ALA A 20 8.76 -7.19 11.20
CA ALA A 20 9.78 -7.69 10.27
C ALA A 20 11.18 -7.08 10.48
N GLN A 21 11.27 -5.88 11.05
CA GLN A 21 12.53 -5.22 11.39
C GLN A 21 12.96 -5.43 12.84
N HIS A 22 12.22 -6.24 13.61
CA HIS A 22 12.45 -6.45 15.04
C HIS A 22 12.49 -5.15 15.87
N VAL A 23 11.66 -4.17 15.47
CA VAL A 23 11.52 -2.88 16.14
C VAL A 23 10.19 -2.86 16.90
N ARG A 24 10.24 -2.54 18.20
CA ARG A 24 9.05 -2.28 19.02
C ARG A 24 8.91 -0.77 19.25
N PRO A 25 8.05 -0.07 18.51
CA PRO A 25 7.81 1.35 18.75
C PRO A 25 6.99 1.54 20.04
N GLU A 26 7.17 2.70 20.70
CA GLU A 26 6.31 3.13 21.82
C GLU A 26 4.86 3.37 21.35
N LEU A 27 4.72 3.92 20.14
CA LEU A 27 3.46 4.21 19.48
C LEU A 27 3.47 3.66 18.06
N LEU A 28 2.53 2.78 17.75
CA LEU A 28 2.29 2.26 16.40
C LEU A 28 0.92 2.69 15.90
N VAL A 29 0.89 3.44 14.81
CA VAL A 29 -0.33 3.86 14.14
C VAL A 29 -0.57 2.95 12.94
N VAL A 30 -1.79 2.42 12.83
CA VAL A 30 -2.21 1.56 11.72
C VAL A 30 -3.55 2.02 11.17
N THR A 31 -3.82 1.69 9.90
CA THR A 31 -5.13 1.90 9.28
C THR A 31 -5.75 0.58 8.85
N PHE A 32 -7.07 0.50 8.94
CA PHE A 32 -7.85 -0.62 8.43
C PHE A 32 -8.39 -0.37 7.01
N GLY A 33 -8.13 0.82 6.45
CA GLY A 33 -8.54 1.24 5.11
C GLY A 33 -7.73 0.69 3.94
N LYS A 34 -6.73 -0.16 4.20
CA LYS A 34 -5.79 -0.67 3.20
C LYS A 34 -5.83 -2.19 3.14
N ALA A 35 -4.83 -2.88 3.68
CA ALA A 35 -4.73 -4.34 3.60
C ALA A 35 -5.92 -5.06 4.28
N PHE A 36 -6.48 -4.47 5.33
CA PHE A 36 -7.68 -4.99 6.00
C PHE A 36 -8.98 -4.79 5.20
N GLY A 37 -9.00 -3.92 4.18
CA GLY A 37 -10.14 -3.74 3.28
C GLY A 37 -11.41 -3.16 3.91
N VAL A 38 -11.32 -2.58 5.12
CA VAL A 38 -12.45 -1.97 5.82
C VAL A 38 -12.19 -0.48 6.04
N SER A 39 -12.59 0.11 7.16
CA SER A 39 -12.31 1.52 7.48
C SER A 39 -11.88 1.64 8.95
N GLY A 40 -11.35 2.79 9.32
CA GLY A 40 -10.85 3.08 10.66
C GLY A 40 -9.33 2.97 10.79
N ALA A 41 -8.87 3.19 12.01
CA ALA A 41 -7.47 3.18 12.39
C ALA A 41 -7.33 2.80 13.86
N ALA A 42 -6.12 2.47 14.28
CA ALA A 42 -5.79 2.24 15.67
C ALA A 42 -4.41 2.80 16.02
N VAL A 43 -4.26 3.14 17.30
CA VAL A 43 -2.99 3.46 17.93
C VAL A 43 -2.70 2.33 18.92
N LEU A 44 -1.61 1.60 18.70
CA LEU A 44 -1.13 0.56 19.60
C LEU A 44 -0.03 1.17 20.46
N CYS A 45 -0.22 1.14 21.78
CA CYS A 45 0.65 1.71 22.79
C CYS A 45 0.49 0.94 24.11
N ASP A 46 1.22 1.36 25.13
CA ASP A 46 0.99 0.88 26.49
C ASP A 46 -0.32 1.43 27.09
N GLU A 47 -0.72 0.83 28.20
CA GLU A 47 -1.98 1.12 28.89
C GLU A 47 -2.02 2.55 29.42
N ALA A 48 -0.92 3.05 30.00
CA ALA A 48 -0.85 4.41 30.54
C ALA A 48 -1.08 5.47 29.46
N LEU A 49 -0.52 5.26 28.27
CA LEU A 49 -0.71 6.15 27.13
C LEU A 49 -2.11 6.00 26.51
N ALA A 50 -2.66 4.78 26.45
CA ALA A 50 -4.02 4.56 26.01
C ALA A 50 -5.04 5.30 26.91
N ASP A 51 -4.89 5.20 28.23
CA ASP A 51 -5.72 5.90 29.21
C ASP A 51 -5.61 7.42 29.07
N TYR A 52 -4.39 7.92 28.89
CA TYR A 52 -4.17 9.34 28.62
C TYR A 52 -4.90 9.80 27.35
N LEU A 53 -4.79 9.05 26.25
CA LEU A 53 -5.48 9.38 25.00
C LEU A 53 -7.00 9.33 25.16
N LEU A 54 -7.55 8.35 25.89
CA LEU A 54 -8.97 8.25 26.17
C LEU A 54 -9.50 9.45 26.98
N GLN A 55 -8.69 10.03 27.86
CA GLN A 55 -9.09 11.17 28.70
C GLN A 55 -8.88 12.54 28.04
N PHE A 56 -7.85 12.69 27.20
CA PHE A 56 -7.43 14.01 26.69
C PHE A 56 -7.56 14.19 25.18
N ALA A 57 -7.68 13.12 24.38
CA ALA A 57 -7.78 13.24 22.93
C ALA A 57 -9.20 13.64 22.49
N ARG A 58 -9.44 14.95 22.36
CA ARG A 58 -10.73 15.52 21.92
C ARG A 58 -11.30 14.87 20.65
N HIS A 59 -10.44 14.52 19.69
CA HIS A 59 -10.84 13.88 18.43
C HIS A 59 -11.37 12.45 18.62
N LEU A 60 -10.98 11.77 19.69
CA LEU A 60 -11.52 10.47 20.07
C LEU A 60 -12.81 10.63 20.90
N ILE A 61 -12.76 11.51 21.90
CA ILE A 61 -13.86 11.72 22.86
C ILE A 61 -15.11 12.29 22.19
N TYR A 62 -14.95 13.23 21.27
CA TYR A 62 -16.07 13.92 20.61
C TYR A 62 -16.36 13.39 19.21
N SER A 63 -16.00 12.14 18.94
CA SER A 63 -16.35 11.43 17.70
C SER A 63 -17.28 10.26 18.01
N THR A 64 -18.17 9.94 17.08
CA THR A 64 -18.96 8.71 17.15
C THR A 64 -18.03 7.49 17.11
N ALA A 65 -18.27 6.53 18.00
CA ALA A 65 -17.53 5.27 18.03
C ALA A 65 -17.70 4.47 16.73
N MET A 66 -16.74 3.58 16.47
CA MET A 66 -16.81 2.66 15.34
C MET A 66 -18.09 1.80 15.42
N PRO A 67 -18.86 1.66 14.33
CA PRO A 67 -20.02 0.77 14.29
C PRO A 67 -19.67 -0.68 14.66
N PRO A 68 -20.50 -1.39 15.45
CA PRO A 68 -20.22 -2.77 15.84
C PRO A 68 -20.00 -3.72 14.64
N ALA A 69 -20.76 -3.54 13.56
CA ALA A 69 -20.58 -4.33 12.33
C ALA A 69 -19.18 -4.17 11.73
N GLN A 70 -18.58 -2.99 11.84
CA GLN A 70 -17.24 -2.71 11.36
C GLN A 70 -16.17 -3.37 12.25
N ALA A 71 -16.39 -3.44 13.56
CA ALA A 71 -15.51 -4.18 14.47
C ALA A 71 -15.52 -5.70 14.19
N VAL A 72 -16.70 -6.25 13.84
CA VAL A 72 -16.84 -7.66 13.42
C VAL A 72 -16.13 -7.89 12.08
N ALA A 73 -16.32 -7.01 11.10
CA ALA A 73 -15.63 -7.10 9.81
C ALA A 73 -14.11 -7.01 9.97
N LEU A 74 -13.62 -6.13 10.86
CA LEU A 74 -12.20 -6.02 11.18
C LEU A 74 -11.65 -7.31 11.81
N SER A 75 -12.40 -7.90 12.76
CA SER A 75 -12.03 -9.17 13.38
C SER A 75 -11.93 -10.30 12.35
N ALA A 76 -12.89 -10.37 11.41
CA ALA A 76 -12.86 -11.33 10.31
C ALA A 76 -11.68 -11.10 9.36
N ALA A 77 -11.41 -9.84 8.98
CA ALA A 77 -10.26 -9.49 8.15
C ALA A 77 -8.94 -9.87 8.82
N LEU A 78 -8.80 -9.62 10.13
CA LEU A 78 -7.62 -10.05 10.89
C LEU A 78 -7.45 -11.57 10.89
N ALA A 79 -8.54 -12.33 11.08
CA ALA A 79 -8.50 -13.78 11.04
C ALA A 79 -8.02 -14.30 9.67
N VAL A 80 -8.48 -13.70 8.57
CA VAL A 80 -8.00 -14.03 7.22
C VAL A 80 -6.52 -13.66 7.03
N ILE A 81 -6.11 -12.47 7.47
CA ILE A 81 -4.72 -12.02 7.36
C ILE A 81 -3.76 -13.00 8.07
N ARG A 82 -4.16 -13.53 9.22
CA ARG A 82 -3.33 -14.45 10.02
C ARG A 82 -3.37 -15.91 9.55
N SER A 83 -4.30 -16.27 8.67
CA SER A 83 -4.45 -17.65 8.21
C SER A 83 -3.49 -18.00 7.07
N ASP A 84 -3.49 -19.27 6.67
CA ASP A 84 -2.76 -19.76 5.49
C ASP A 84 -3.20 -19.06 4.19
N ASP A 85 -4.49 -18.69 4.05
CA ASP A 85 -4.97 -17.90 2.91
C ASP A 85 -4.30 -16.51 2.91
N GLY A 86 -4.20 -15.87 4.07
CA GLY A 86 -3.45 -14.61 4.23
C GLY A 86 -1.98 -14.75 3.85
N GLN A 87 -1.35 -15.87 4.23
CA GLN A 87 0.04 -16.18 3.86
C GLN A 87 0.21 -16.36 2.35
N GLN A 88 -0.65 -17.15 1.71
CA GLN A 88 -0.65 -17.35 0.26
C GLN A 88 -0.84 -16.04 -0.51
N ARG A 89 -1.71 -15.15 -0.02
CA ARG A 89 -1.90 -13.81 -0.62
C ARG A 89 -0.63 -12.96 -0.55
N ARG A 90 0.08 -12.96 0.59
CA ARG A 90 1.36 -12.23 0.73
C ARG A 90 2.43 -12.79 -0.21
N GLU A 91 2.54 -14.10 -0.32
CA GLU A 91 3.47 -14.78 -1.23
C GLU A 91 3.15 -14.47 -2.69
N LYS A 92 1.86 -14.55 -3.08
CA LYS A 92 1.40 -14.17 -4.42
C LYS A 92 1.76 -12.72 -4.71
N LEU A 93 1.45 -11.78 -3.83
CA LEU A 93 1.83 -10.38 -3.98
C LEU A 93 3.34 -10.20 -4.14
N ALA A 94 4.15 -10.85 -3.30
CA ALA A 94 5.61 -10.80 -3.41
C ALA A 94 6.10 -11.30 -4.78
N SER A 95 5.52 -12.38 -5.29
CA SER A 95 5.83 -12.90 -6.63
C SER A 95 5.46 -11.92 -7.75
N ARG A 96 4.32 -11.21 -7.63
CA ARG A 96 3.90 -10.19 -8.61
C ARG A 96 4.80 -8.96 -8.58
N VAL A 97 5.23 -8.53 -7.39
CA VAL A 97 6.23 -7.47 -7.23
C VAL A 97 7.55 -7.89 -7.88
N ALA A 98 8.04 -9.11 -7.62
CA ALA A 98 9.26 -9.62 -8.24
C ALA A 98 9.16 -9.69 -9.77
N GLN A 99 8.05 -10.23 -10.30
CA GLN A 99 7.78 -10.30 -11.74
C GLN A 99 7.78 -8.91 -12.38
N PHE A 100 7.05 -7.96 -11.79
CA PHE A 100 6.99 -6.58 -12.29
C PHE A 100 8.38 -5.94 -12.30
N ARG A 101 9.13 -6.04 -11.20
CA ARG A 101 10.47 -5.45 -11.09
C ARG A 101 11.46 -6.06 -12.08
N ALA A 102 11.41 -7.37 -12.28
CA ALA A 102 12.21 -8.04 -13.30
C ALA A 102 11.86 -7.57 -14.72
N GLY A 103 10.56 -7.44 -15.03
CA GLY A 103 10.10 -6.94 -16.33
C GLY A 103 10.40 -5.46 -16.59
N MET A 104 10.63 -4.67 -15.54
CA MET A 104 11.09 -3.28 -15.65
C MET A 104 12.61 -3.16 -15.83
N ALA A 105 13.37 -4.26 -15.79
CA ALA A 105 14.80 -4.22 -16.07
C ALA A 105 15.06 -3.68 -17.48
N GLY A 106 15.93 -2.67 -17.60
CA GLY A 106 16.22 -2.01 -18.88
C GLY A 106 15.15 -1.02 -19.35
N PHE A 107 14.07 -0.80 -18.59
CA PHE A 107 13.11 0.27 -18.87
C PHE A 107 13.82 1.64 -18.78
N PRO A 108 13.64 2.55 -19.76
CA PRO A 108 14.37 3.83 -19.82
C PRO A 108 13.97 4.85 -18.73
N GLY A 109 12.90 4.59 -17.97
CA GLY A 109 12.47 5.43 -16.85
C GLY A 109 13.00 4.98 -15.50
N GLU A 110 12.89 5.86 -14.51
CA GLU A 110 13.41 5.61 -13.16
C GLU A 110 12.35 4.92 -12.29
N LEU A 111 12.54 3.64 -12.01
CA LEU A 111 11.77 2.91 -11.01
C LEU A 111 12.45 3.01 -9.65
N SER A 112 11.72 3.49 -8.63
CA SER A 112 12.29 3.54 -7.27
C SER A 112 12.63 2.14 -6.73
N ALA A 113 13.64 2.05 -5.86
CA ALA A 113 14.04 0.83 -5.17
C ALA A 113 13.02 0.43 -4.07
N SER A 114 11.82 0.03 -4.49
CA SER A 114 10.74 -0.41 -3.61
C SER A 114 10.56 -1.93 -3.67
N THR A 115 10.62 -2.58 -2.52
CA THR A 115 10.27 -4.00 -2.34
C THR A 115 8.82 -4.18 -1.88
N SER A 116 8.07 -3.08 -1.71
CA SER A 116 6.68 -3.11 -1.22
C SER A 116 5.68 -3.35 -2.36
N ALA A 117 4.39 -3.49 -2.01
CA ALA A 117 3.29 -3.52 -2.97
C ALA A 117 3.23 -2.26 -3.87
N ILE A 118 3.81 -1.15 -3.42
CA ILE A 118 3.83 0.11 -4.15
C ILE A 118 5.10 0.16 -4.99
N GLN A 119 4.96 0.37 -6.29
CA GLN A 119 6.05 0.48 -7.26
C GLN A 119 6.01 1.88 -7.89
N PRO A 120 6.75 2.86 -7.35
CA PRO A 120 6.76 4.22 -7.88
C PRO A 120 7.61 4.31 -9.15
N LEU A 121 7.00 4.73 -10.26
CA LEU A 121 7.69 5.04 -11.51
C LEU A 121 7.84 6.56 -11.64
N ILE A 122 9.06 7.06 -11.48
CA ILE A 122 9.37 8.49 -11.56
C ILE A 122 9.38 8.91 -13.03
N VAL A 123 8.55 9.91 -13.33
CA VAL A 123 8.40 10.50 -14.68
C VAL A 123 9.00 11.90 -14.74
N GLY A 124 9.05 12.58 -13.59
CA GLY A 124 9.61 13.92 -13.40
C GLY A 124 8.61 15.03 -13.71
N ASP A 125 8.20 15.13 -14.97
CA ASP A 125 7.27 16.17 -15.45
C ASP A 125 5.79 15.81 -15.23
N ASN A 126 4.99 16.82 -14.89
CA ASN A 126 3.56 16.67 -14.61
C ASN A 126 2.74 16.27 -15.84
N THR A 127 3.03 16.89 -16.99
CA THR A 127 2.29 16.65 -18.24
C THR A 127 2.60 15.25 -18.75
N ARG A 128 3.88 14.86 -18.75
CA ARG A 128 4.31 13.49 -19.11
C ARG A 128 3.68 12.44 -18.21
N ALA A 129 3.63 12.68 -16.89
CA ALA A 129 2.99 11.75 -15.95
C ALA A 129 1.49 11.57 -16.22
N LEU A 130 0.77 12.67 -16.54
CA LEU A 130 -0.65 12.60 -16.91
C LEU A 130 -0.87 11.87 -18.23
N GLN A 131 -0.07 12.18 -19.25
CA GLN A 131 -0.17 11.54 -20.56
C GLN A 131 0.08 10.04 -20.46
N LEU A 132 1.08 9.63 -19.67
CA LEU A 132 1.34 8.21 -19.42
C LEU A 132 0.18 7.54 -18.68
N ALA A 133 -0.39 8.18 -17.66
CA ALA A 133 -1.57 7.65 -16.97
C ALA A 133 -2.79 7.54 -17.89
N ALA A 134 -3.02 8.52 -18.77
CA ALA A 134 -4.11 8.49 -19.74
C ALA A 134 -3.94 7.36 -20.76
N ARG A 135 -2.75 7.19 -21.31
CA ARG A 135 -2.42 6.09 -22.21
C ARG A 135 -2.59 4.72 -21.57
N LEU A 136 -2.11 4.55 -20.32
CA LEU A 136 -2.34 3.31 -19.56
C LEU A 136 -3.84 3.02 -19.44
N ARG A 137 -4.63 4.05 -19.13
CA ARG A 137 -6.09 3.92 -18.99
C ARG A 137 -6.77 3.51 -20.30
N GLU A 138 -6.36 4.06 -21.44
CA GLU A 138 -6.87 3.68 -22.76
C GLU A 138 -6.58 2.20 -23.10
N GLN A 139 -5.51 1.64 -22.53
CA GLN A 139 -5.15 0.23 -22.68
C GLN A 139 -5.72 -0.67 -21.57
N GLY A 140 -6.61 -0.14 -20.72
CA GLY A 140 -7.27 -0.87 -19.64
C GLY A 140 -6.51 -0.92 -18.31
N CYS A 141 -5.37 -0.24 -18.20
CA CYS A 141 -4.56 -0.20 -16.98
C CYS A 141 -4.79 1.11 -16.21
N TRP A 142 -5.43 1.04 -15.04
CA TRP A 142 -5.64 2.23 -14.22
C TRP A 142 -4.46 2.52 -13.28
N ALA A 143 -3.70 3.58 -13.57
CA ALA A 143 -2.62 4.07 -12.72
C ALA A 143 -2.82 5.54 -12.37
N THR A 144 -2.48 5.92 -11.13
CA THR A 144 -2.61 7.31 -10.67
C THR A 144 -1.29 8.06 -10.81
N ALA A 145 -1.33 9.19 -11.51
CA ALA A 145 -0.25 10.18 -11.51
C ALA A 145 -0.29 11.01 -10.22
N ILE A 146 0.81 10.98 -9.47
CA ILE A 146 1.04 11.79 -8.27
C ILE A 146 1.97 12.95 -8.65
N ARG A 147 1.58 14.16 -8.26
CA ARG A 147 2.22 15.44 -8.65
C ARG A 147 2.34 16.34 -7.41
N PRO A 148 3.10 17.44 -7.47
CA PRO A 148 3.09 18.46 -6.43
C PRO A 148 1.68 18.95 -6.10
N PRO A 149 1.38 19.28 -4.82
CA PRO A 149 2.30 19.33 -3.67
C PRO A 149 2.55 17.98 -2.99
N THR A 150 1.91 16.88 -3.42
CA THR A 150 2.03 15.56 -2.79
C THR A 150 3.43 14.94 -2.94
N VAL A 151 4.18 15.33 -3.97
CA VAL A 151 5.59 14.98 -4.19
C VAL A 151 6.39 16.24 -4.53
N PRO A 152 7.72 16.28 -4.31
CA PRO A 152 8.56 17.42 -4.68
C PRO A 152 8.43 17.79 -6.17
N ALA A 153 8.59 19.09 -6.48
CA ALA A 153 8.62 19.57 -7.85
C ALA A 153 9.67 18.82 -8.69
N GLY A 154 9.34 18.51 -9.94
CA GLY A 154 10.21 17.73 -10.84
C GLY A 154 10.31 16.25 -10.51
N SER A 155 9.48 15.72 -9.59
CA SER A 155 9.45 14.28 -9.23
C SER A 155 8.06 13.65 -9.38
N ALA A 156 7.26 14.17 -10.32
CA ALA A 156 5.98 13.59 -10.67
C ALA A 156 6.15 12.12 -11.04
N ARG A 157 5.20 11.26 -10.63
CA ARG A 157 5.36 9.81 -10.72
C ARG A 157 4.05 9.10 -10.91
N LEU A 158 4.08 7.92 -11.50
CA LEU A 158 2.97 6.98 -11.40
C LEU A 158 3.14 6.14 -10.14
N ARG A 159 2.08 6.07 -9.32
CA ARG A 159 2.04 5.19 -8.15
C ARG A 159 1.32 3.90 -8.52
N LEU A 160 2.08 2.91 -8.99
CA LEU A 160 1.55 1.57 -9.28
C LEU A 160 1.40 0.82 -7.95
N THR A 161 0.23 0.24 -7.67
CA THR A 161 -0.01 -0.54 -6.45
C THR A 161 -0.44 -1.94 -6.86
N LEU A 162 0.42 -2.92 -6.65
CA LEU A 162 0.15 -4.31 -6.95
C LEU A 162 -0.62 -4.96 -5.80
N THR A 163 -1.46 -5.95 -6.12
CA THR A 163 -2.25 -6.68 -5.13
C THR A 163 -2.13 -8.18 -5.39
N ALA A 164 -2.49 -9.00 -4.40
CA ALA A 164 -2.58 -10.45 -4.57
C ALA A 164 -3.69 -10.88 -5.56
N ALA A 165 -4.62 -9.98 -5.90
CA ALA A 165 -5.66 -10.25 -6.88
C ALA A 165 -5.14 -10.17 -8.32
N HIS A 166 -4.01 -9.49 -8.57
CA HIS A 166 -3.43 -9.47 -9.91
C HIS A 166 -2.90 -10.85 -10.29
N GLU A 167 -3.28 -11.29 -11.49
CA GLU A 167 -2.71 -12.47 -12.12
C GLU A 167 -1.40 -12.15 -12.82
N SER A 168 -0.63 -13.20 -13.13
CA SER A 168 0.65 -13.05 -13.82
C SER A 168 0.49 -12.33 -15.16
N THR A 169 -0.63 -12.59 -15.85
CA THR A 169 -0.99 -11.95 -17.12
C THR A 169 -1.27 -10.46 -16.99
N ASP A 170 -1.82 -10.01 -15.86
CA ASP A 170 -2.06 -8.58 -15.62
C ASP A 170 -0.75 -7.81 -15.53
N ILE A 171 0.25 -8.42 -14.86
CA ILE A 171 1.60 -7.85 -14.75
C ILE A 171 2.28 -7.82 -16.13
N THR A 172 2.19 -8.89 -16.90
CA THR A 172 2.73 -8.93 -18.28
C THR A 172 2.08 -7.85 -19.13
N ARG A 173 0.75 -7.72 -19.09
CA ARG A 173 0.02 -6.70 -19.86
C ARG A 173 0.42 -5.29 -19.47
N LEU A 174 0.56 -5.00 -18.17
CA LEU A 174 1.04 -3.69 -17.71
C LEU A 174 2.44 -3.38 -18.26
N LEU A 175 3.35 -4.36 -18.23
CA LEU A 175 4.71 -4.20 -18.75
C LEU A 175 4.72 -3.94 -20.26
N GLU A 176 3.93 -4.68 -21.04
CA GLU A 176 3.78 -4.46 -22.48
C GLU A 176 3.34 -3.02 -22.79
N VAL A 177 2.35 -2.50 -22.08
CA VAL A 177 1.84 -1.13 -22.30
C VAL A 177 2.88 -0.07 -21.88
N LEU A 178 3.65 -0.33 -20.83
CA LEU A 178 4.72 0.56 -20.39
C LEU A 178 5.87 0.59 -21.42
N HIS A 179 6.32 -0.57 -21.91
CA HIS A 179 7.42 -0.70 -22.86
C HIS A 179 7.04 -0.29 -24.29
N GLY A 180 5.84 -0.63 -24.76
CA GLY A 180 5.31 -0.22 -26.07
C GLY A 180 5.02 1.29 -26.17
N GLY A 181 5.40 2.04 -25.14
CA GLY A 181 5.25 3.47 -25.05
C GLY A 181 6.41 4.33 -25.50
N GLY A 182 7.51 3.70 -25.94
CA GLY A 182 8.77 4.32 -26.31
C GLY A 182 9.02 4.47 -27.81
N GLU A 183 7.97 4.56 -28.63
CA GLU A 183 8.07 5.08 -30.01
C GLU A 183 7.90 6.61 -30.04
#